data_AF-A0AAV4YAF7-F1
#
_entry.id   AF-A0AAV4YAF7-F1
#
_cell.length_a   1.000
_cell.length_b   1.000
_cell.length_c   1.000
_cell.angle_alpha   90.00
_cell.angle_beta   90.00
_cell.angle_gamma   90.00
#
_symmetry.space_group_name_H-M   'P 1'
#
loop_
_entity.id
_entity.type
_entity.pdbx_description
1 polymer ?
#
loop_
_entity_poly.entity_id
_entity_poly.type
_entity_poly.pdbx_seq_one_letter_code
_entity_poly.pdbx_strand_id
1 'polypeptide(L)'
;MDLNQVLQSVPFQELLGTIQNKAKSESKDVPIYIRAIFQGSVDGSDESAKRCLETFKSSLNILQMSNLSASLISEIVSILLLKVDTFHTSNLMKITEYFVDHAKKESNFGSKLLEIFSKVLSCLSHRDSIVYRGEEKSGVNLRKDVITTLISDDVNISCIVELVSSLKDIDLSEDEMKLLTEKLLKYLPSIELIELPSYIYQMLLLSSKSHRQTVLSGVLSYFIQQDSRFQRKENEESEDLIDNGDEVLYRQSEGTVILMLSVSSRHDQNIGKEFAILIKKLQHKAELVFLPFSFAATLSLSQIHSNREDMFDSLKKSLSVTYQLKSKREFSLWVREMIPRSPDIVELVKEAIRSSKSMDGIMFVKD
;
A
#
# COMPACT_ATOMS: atom_id res chain seq x y z
N MET A 1 43.78 -18.29 18.81
CA MET A 1 43.84 -18.10 17.35
C MET A 1 43.03 -16.89 17.02
N ASP A 2 43.58 -15.98 16.22
CA ASP A 2 42.84 -14.80 15.78
C ASP A 2 41.73 -15.25 14.82
N LEU A 3 40.48 -14.83 15.05
CA LEU A 3 39.33 -15.31 14.26
C LEU A 3 39.52 -15.05 12.75
N ASN A 4 40.21 -13.96 12.42
CA ASN A 4 40.52 -13.59 11.06
C ASN A 4 41.42 -14.64 10.36
N GLN A 5 42.45 -15.14 11.05
CA GLN A 5 43.36 -16.16 10.49
C GLN A 5 42.62 -17.47 10.19
N VAL A 6 41.66 -17.85 11.06
CA VAL A 6 40.82 -19.03 10.83
C VAL A 6 39.91 -18.82 9.62
N LEU A 7 39.26 -17.66 9.51
CA LEU A 7 38.36 -17.36 8.38
C LEU A 7 39.09 -17.19 7.04
N GLN A 8 40.37 -16.80 7.04
CA GLN A 8 41.21 -16.76 5.85
C GLN A 8 41.59 -18.17 5.36
N SER A 9 41.67 -19.15 6.28
CA SER A 9 42.02 -20.53 5.93
C SER A 9 40.87 -21.37 5.39
N VAL A 10 39.61 -20.97 5.63
CA VAL A 10 38.41 -21.73 5.23
C VAL A 10 37.82 -21.16 3.93
N PRO A 11 37.52 -22.01 2.93
CA PRO A 11 36.86 -21.57 1.70
C PRO A 11 35.51 -20.91 1.97
N PHE A 12 35.25 -19.81 1.27
CA PHE A 12 34.02 -19.04 1.44
C PHE A 12 32.73 -19.86 1.23
N GLN A 13 32.74 -20.79 0.27
CA GLN A 13 31.61 -21.67 -0.01
C GLN A 13 31.33 -22.65 1.14
N GLU A 14 32.35 -23.11 1.86
CA GLU A 14 32.18 -23.99 3.01
C GLU A 14 31.58 -23.25 4.21
N LEU A 15 31.95 -21.98 4.42
CA LEU A 15 31.34 -21.12 5.44
C LEU A 15 29.83 -20.94 5.17
N LEU A 16 29.47 -20.62 3.94
CA LEU A 16 28.05 -20.49 3.54
C LEU A 16 27.29 -21.81 3.62
N GLY A 17 27.90 -22.90 3.15
CA GLY A 17 27.32 -24.24 3.24
C GLY A 17 27.08 -24.65 4.70
N THR A 18 27.99 -24.28 5.60
CA THR A 18 27.84 -24.53 7.05
C THR A 18 26.67 -23.75 7.65
N ILE A 19 26.49 -22.49 7.26
CA ILE A 19 25.35 -21.67 7.67
C ILE A 19 24.03 -22.32 7.22
N GLN A 20 23.94 -22.72 5.95
CA GLN A 20 22.75 -23.36 5.40
C GLN A 20 22.46 -24.74 6.02
N ASN A 21 23.49 -25.57 6.22
CA ASN A 21 23.33 -26.89 6.82
C ASN A 21 22.92 -26.81 8.29
N LYS A 22 23.51 -25.90 9.06
CA LYS A 22 23.12 -25.66 10.46
C LYS A 22 21.71 -25.06 10.59
N ALA A 23 21.30 -24.23 9.63
CA ALA A 23 19.93 -23.72 9.56
C ALA A 23 18.93 -24.83 9.23
N LYS A 24 19.25 -25.74 8.30
CA LYS A 24 18.41 -26.91 7.99
C LYS A 24 18.22 -27.84 9.20
N SER A 25 19.22 -27.95 10.07
CA SER A 25 19.13 -28.75 11.30
C SER A 25 18.56 -27.99 12.50
N GLU A 26 18.02 -26.78 12.32
CA GLU A 26 17.53 -25.89 13.39
C GLU A 26 18.51 -25.72 14.57
N SER A 27 19.82 -25.68 14.26
CA SER A 27 20.83 -25.52 15.31
C SER A 27 20.73 -24.13 15.95
N LYS A 28 20.66 -24.08 17.28
CA LYS A 28 20.71 -22.83 18.06
C LYS A 28 22.03 -22.07 17.91
N ASP A 29 23.04 -22.67 17.30
CA ASP A 29 24.36 -22.06 17.10
C ASP A 29 24.44 -21.21 15.83
N VAL A 30 23.41 -21.23 14.97
CA VAL A 30 23.40 -20.43 13.72
C VAL A 30 23.62 -18.93 13.99
N PRO A 31 22.91 -18.28 14.92
CA PRO A 31 23.13 -16.85 15.21
C PRO A 31 24.54 -16.57 15.73
N ILE A 32 25.07 -17.45 16.58
CA ILE A 32 26.44 -17.33 17.13
C ILE A 32 27.47 -17.43 16.02
N TYR A 33 27.27 -18.37 15.08
CA TYR A 33 28.16 -18.57 13.95
C TYR A 33 28.17 -17.37 13.00
N ILE A 34 26.99 -16.81 12.68
CA ILE A 34 26.87 -15.59 11.87
C ILE A 34 27.59 -14.41 12.56
N ARG A 35 27.38 -14.24 13.88
CA ARG A 35 28.04 -13.18 14.65
C ARG A 35 29.56 -13.35 14.65
N ALA A 36 30.06 -14.58 14.80
CA ALA A 36 31.48 -14.88 14.77
C ALA A 36 32.11 -14.52 13.41
N ILE A 37 31.43 -14.82 12.30
CA ILE A 37 31.91 -14.44 10.96
C ILE A 37 31.96 -12.91 10.81
N PHE A 38 30.95 -12.19 11.28
CA PHE A 38 30.95 -10.72 11.23
C PHE A 38 32.04 -10.09 12.11
N GLN A 39 32.30 -10.65 13.29
CA GLN A 39 33.36 -10.18 14.19
C GLN A 39 34.77 -10.53 13.69
N GLY A 40 34.93 -11.66 13.00
CA GLY A 40 36.21 -12.06 12.41
C GLY A 40 36.55 -11.36 11.10
N SER A 41 35.63 -10.54 10.56
CA SER A 41 35.74 -9.89 9.24
C SER A 41 35.80 -8.36 9.35
N VAL A 42 36.64 -7.85 10.27
CA VAL A 42 36.74 -6.42 10.63
C VAL A 42 38.01 -5.74 10.08
N ASP A 43 38.86 -6.48 9.38
CA ASP A 43 40.18 -6.00 8.91
C ASP A 43 40.14 -4.96 7.76
N GLY A 44 38.94 -4.61 7.27
CA GLY A 44 38.76 -3.62 6.21
C GLY A 44 39.24 -4.07 4.82
N SER A 45 39.70 -5.32 4.66
CA SER A 45 40.09 -5.88 3.37
C SER A 45 38.88 -6.08 2.44
N ASP A 46 39.11 -6.07 1.12
CA ASP A 46 38.06 -6.38 0.14
C ASP A 46 37.50 -7.80 0.34
N GLU A 47 38.32 -8.74 0.81
CA GLU A 47 37.91 -10.10 1.11
C GLU A 47 36.99 -10.18 2.32
N SER A 48 37.26 -9.43 3.39
CA SER A 48 36.38 -9.39 4.57
C SER A 48 35.07 -8.66 4.29
N ALA A 49 35.11 -7.60 3.48
CA ALA A 49 33.92 -6.92 2.98
C ALA A 49 33.05 -7.86 2.14
N LYS A 50 33.66 -8.63 1.24
CA LYS A 50 32.98 -9.65 0.43
C LYS A 50 32.40 -10.77 1.30
N ARG A 51 33.16 -11.27 2.28
CA ARG A 51 32.71 -12.28 3.23
C ARG A 51 31.49 -11.80 4.01
N CYS A 52 31.53 -10.58 4.56
CA CYS A 52 30.40 -9.96 5.26
C CYS A 52 29.15 -9.87 4.37
N LEU A 53 29.30 -9.36 3.14
CA LEU A 53 28.18 -9.16 2.23
C LEU A 53 27.48 -10.49 1.89
N GLU A 54 28.26 -11.50 1.55
CA GLU A 54 27.70 -12.77 1.11
C GLU A 54 27.18 -13.61 2.29
N THR A 55 27.77 -13.50 3.49
CA THR A 55 27.17 -14.03 4.73
C THR A 55 25.83 -13.36 5.03
N PHE A 56 25.72 -12.05 4.80
CA PHE A 56 24.46 -11.31 4.96
C PHE A 56 23.39 -11.83 3.99
N LYS A 57 23.69 -11.93 2.68
CA LYS A 57 22.77 -12.48 1.68
C LYS A 57 22.35 -13.92 1.98
N SER A 58 23.29 -14.78 2.39
CA SER A 58 22.96 -16.16 2.77
C SER A 58 22.06 -16.21 4.00
N SER A 59 22.19 -15.26 4.92
CA SER A 59 21.31 -15.17 6.09
C SER A 59 19.90 -14.71 5.68
N LEU A 60 19.76 -13.82 4.70
CA LEU A 60 18.45 -13.44 4.14
C LEU A 60 17.74 -14.64 3.49
N ASN A 61 18.46 -15.44 2.70
CA ASN A 61 17.92 -16.67 2.11
C ASN A 61 17.44 -17.67 3.16
N ILE A 62 18.13 -17.75 4.31
CA ILE A 62 17.73 -18.63 5.41
C ILE A 62 16.42 -18.16 6.03
N LEU A 63 16.20 -16.85 6.19
CA LEU A 63 14.96 -16.31 6.73
C LEU A 63 13.72 -16.65 5.90
N GLN A 64 13.90 -17.10 4.65
CA GLN A 64 12.82 -17.54 3.76
C GLN A 64 12.49 -19.03 3.91
N MET A 65 13.30 -19.79 4.66
CA MET A 65 13.05 -21.21 4.89
C MET A 65 11.86 -21.39 5.84
N SER A 66 10.94 -22.29 5.49
CA SER A 66 9.67 -22.51 6.21
C SER A 66 9.84 -23.23 7.57
N ASN A 67 11.00 -23.79 7.86
CA ASN A 67 11.25 -24.68 9.00
C ASN A 67 12.05 -24.02 10.13
N LEU A 68 12.10 -22.70 10.24
CA LEU A 68 12.84 -22.04 11.33
C LEU A 68 11.91 -21.62 12.46
N SER A 69 12.34 -21.88 13.70
CA SER A 69 11.64 -21.39 14.89
C SER A 69 11.63 -19.86 14.96
N ALA A 70 10.52 -19.28 15.46
CA ALA A 70 10.35 -17.83 15.56
C ALA A 70 11.43 -17.15 16.42
N SER A 71 11.94 -17.83 17.45
CA SER A 71 13.04 -17.31 18.29
C SER A 71 14.34 -17.19 17.51
N LEU A 72 14.70 -18.21 16.73
CA LEU A 72 15.92 -18.23 15.91
C LEU A 72 15.85 -17.18 14.79
N ILE A 73 14.68 -17.03 14.15
CA ILE A 73 14.42 -15.97 13.17
C ILE A 73 14.67 -14.58 13.80
N SER A 74 14.10 -14.32 14.98
CA SER A 74 14.24 -13.03 15.67
C SER A 74 15.70 -12.70 16.02
N GLU A 75 16.47 -13.69 16.48
CA GLU A 75 17.90 -13.52 16.77
C GLU A 75 18.72 -13.22 15.52
N ILE A 76 18.46 -13.92 14.41
CA ILE A 76 19.14 -13.66 13.13
C ILE A 76 18.80 -12.25 12.65
N VAL A 77 17.52 -11.86 12.62
CA VAL A 77 17.09 -10.52 12.22
C VAL A 77 17.78 -9.45 13.07
N SER A 78 17.84 -9.63 14.39
CA SER A 78 18.51 -8.70 15.30
C SER A 78 20.00 -8.52 14.95
N ILE A 79 20.70 -9.61 14.64
CA ILE A 79 22.12 -9.57 14.23
C ILE A 79 22.28 -8.83 12.89
N LEU A 80 21.39 -9.09 11.93
CA LEU A 80 21.43 -8.44 10.62
C LEU A 80 21.15 -6.94 10.73
N LEU A 81 20.15 -6.53 11.51
CA LEU A 81 19.83 -5.11 11.75
C LEU A 81 21.03 -4.34 12.32
N LEU A 82 21.72 -4.93 13.32
CA LEU A 82 22.95 -4.35 13.87
C LEU A 82 24.08 -4.27 12.83
N LYS A 83 24.19 -5.27 11.94
CA LYS A 83 25.22 -5.27 10.90
C LYS A 83 24.96 -4.22 9.82
N VAL A 84 23.70 -3.96 9.48
CA VAL A 84 23.31 -2.95 8.46
C VAL A 84 23.92 -1.58 8.77
N ASP A 85 23.89 -1.15 10.03
CA ASP A 85 24.45 0.14 10.46
C ASP A 85 25.96 0.26 10.23
N THR A 86 26.68 -0.86 10.17
CA THR A 86 28.14 -0.90 10.00
C THR A 86 28.59 -0.98 8.54
N PHE A 87 27.67 -1.21 7.59
CA PHE A 87 28.08 -1.39 6.20
C PHE A 87 28.55 -0.09 5.55
N HIS A 88 29.64 -0.19 4.77
CA HIS A 88 30.02 0.82 3.80
C HIS A 88 28.97 0.95 2.70
N THR A 89 28.89 2.15 2.12
CA THR A 89 27.92 2.51 1.08
C THR A 89 27.87 1.53 -0.08
N SER A 90 29.02 1.05 -0.57
CA SER A 90 29.10 0.09 -1.68
C SER A 90 28.42 -1.25 -1.39
N ASN A 91 28.54 -1.75 -0.16
CA ASN A 91 27.89 -2.99 0.26
C ASN A 91 26.41 -2.77 0.53
N LEU A 92 26.04 -1.61 1.09
CA LEU A 92 24.64 -1.25 1.30
C LEU A 92 23.88 -1.20 -0.03
N MET A 93 24.48 -0.64 -1.09
CA MET A 93 23.89 -0.65 -2.44
C MET A 93 23.71 -2.06 -3.00
N LYS A 94 24.70 -2.95 -2.84
CA LYS A 94 24.57 -4.36 -3.28
C LYS A 94 23.47 -5.10 -2.52
N ILE A 95 23.23 -4.75 -1.25
CA ILE A 95 22.11 -5.29 -0.47
C ILE A 95 20.78 -4.73 -0.98
N THR A 96 20.71 -3.44 -1.29
CA THR A 96 19.52 -2.83 -1.87
C THR A 96 19.18 -3.42 -3.24
N GLU A 97 20.16 -3.65 -4.10
CA GLU A 97 19.97 -4.35 -5.38
C GLU A 97 19.42 -5.76 -5.18
N TYR A 98 19.92 -6.49 -4.16
CA TYR A 98 19.37 -7.79 -3.81
C TYR A 98 17.87 -7.72 -3.46
N PHE A 99 17.44 -6.72 -2.67
CA PHE A 99 16.01 -6.54 -2.36
C PHE A 99 15.19 -6.15 -3.59
N VAL A 100 15.72 -5.30 -4.47
CA VAL A 100 15.04 -4.93 -5.73
C VAL A 100 14.87 -6.14 -6.65
N ASP A 101 15.90 -6.95 -6.79
CA ASP A 101 15.84 -8.18 -7.59
C ASP A 101 14.89 -9.21 -6.97
N HIS A 102 14.84 -9.29 -5.65
CA HIS A 102 13.90 -10.13 -4.93
C HIS A 102 12.44 -9.70 -5.18
N ALA A 103 12.14 -8.40 -5.07
CA ALA A 103 10.80 -7.86 -5.33
C ALA A 103 10.27 -8.17 -6.73
N LYS A 104 11.17 -8.30 -7.72
CA LYS A 104 10.82 -8.59 -9.11
C LYS A 104 10.60 -10.07 -9.39
N LYS A 105 11.24 -10.95 -8.61
CA LYS A 105 11.24 -12.41 -8.85
C LYS A 105 10.24 -13.14 -7.98
N GLU A 106 10.12 -12.72 -6.73
CA GLU A 106 9.31 -13.39 -5.72
C GLU A 106 7.95 -12.71 -5.58
N SER A 107 6.94 -13.47 -5.14
CA SER A 107 5.57 -12.97 -5.00
C SER A 107 5.32 -12.18 -3.72
N ASN A 108 6.19 -12.33 -2.70
CA ASN A 108 6.04 -11.67 -1.40
C ASN A 108 7.38 -11.36 -0.75
N PHE A 109 7.36 -10.40 0.17
CA PHE A 109 8.36 -10.19 1.19
C PHE A 109 7.85 -10.70 2.53
N GLY A 110 8.51 -11.74 3.07
CA GLY A 110 8.29 -12.09 4.47
C GLY A 110 8.49 -10.87 5.38
N SER A 111 7.66 -10.72 6.42
CA SER A 111 7.65 -9.56 7.33
C SER A 111 9.03 -9.22 7.92
N LYS A 112 9.88 -10.23 8.10
CA LYS A 112 11.26 -10.09 8.59
C LYS A 112 12.23 -9.53 7.57
N LEU A 113 12.03 -9.83 6.29
CA LEU A 113 12.81 -9.22 5.21
C LEU A 113 12.44 -7.75 5.04
N LEU A 114 11.15 -7.41 5.18
CA LEU A 114 10.69 -6.02 5.15
C LEU A 114 11.31 -5.19 6.27
N GLU A 115 11.38 -5.73 7.48
CA GLU A 115 12.01 -5.06 8.63
C GLU A 115 13.48 -4.68 8.33
N ILE A 116 14.24 -5.62 7.76
CA ILE A 116 15.63 -5.39 7.34
C ILE A 116 15.68 -4.40 6.17
N PHE A 117 14.76 -4.52 5.21
CA PHE A 117 14.70 -3.64 4.06
C PHE A 117 14.43 -2.18 4.46
N SER A 118 13.48 -1.93 5.37
CA SER A 118 13.21 -0.60 5.89
C SER A 118 14.42 0.01 6.58
N LYS A 119 15.17 -0.79 7.34
CA LYS A 119 16.43 -0.37 7.96
C LYS A 119 17.49 -0.03 6.91
N VAL A 120 17.63 -0.82 5.85
CA VAL A 120 18.56 -0.55 4.74
C VAL A 120 18.24 0.79 4.06
N LEU A 121 16.97 1.06 3.74
CA LEU A 121 16.55 2.33 3.15
C LEU A 121 16.80 3.53 4.09
N SER A 122 16.57 3.34 5.38
CA SER A 122 16.88 4.34 6.40
C SER A 122 18.38 4.64 6.42
N CYS A 123 19.25 3.63 6.51
CA CYS A 123 20.70 3.81 6.51
C CYS A 123 21.23 4.44 5.21
N LEU A 124 20.61 4.15 4.05
CA LEU A 124 20.93 4.81 2.79
C LEU A 124 20.64 6.31 2.84
N SER A 125 19.50 6.69 3.43
CA SER A 125 19.06 8.10 3.50
C SER A 125 20.03 9.00 4.25
N HIS A 126 20.80 8.45 5.20
CA HIS A 126 21.79 9.17 6.01
C HIS A 126 23.14 9.40 5.31
N ARG A 127 23.29 9.01 4.03
CA ARG A 127 24.53 9.17 3.27
C ARG A 127 24.47 10.44 2.42
N ASP A 128 25.44 11.34 2.61
CA ASP A 128 25.46 12.65 1.94
C ASP A 128 25.76 12.55 0.43
N SER A 129 26.70 11.69 0.06
CA SER A 129 27.09 11.46 -1.33
C SER A 129 27.44 9.98 -1.57
N ILE A 130 26.90 9.43 -2.65
CA ILE A 130 27.09 8.07 -3.12
C ILE A 130 27.35 8.13 -4.62
N VAL A 131 28.47 7.56 -5.06
CA VAL A 131 28.71 7.31 -6.48
C VAL A 131 28.02 6.00 -6.86
N TYR A 132 26.93 6.09 -7.62
CA TYR A 132 26.18 4.94 -8.11
C TYR A 132 26.05 5.01 -9.63
N ARG A 133 26.46 3.94 -10.33
CA ARG A 133 26.46 3.85 -11.81
C ARG A 133 27.18 5.03 -12.51
N GLY A 134 28.22 5.57 -11.87
CA GLY A 134 29.01 6.69 -12.40
C GLY A 134 28.42 8.07 -12.12
N GLU A 135 27.26 8.16 -11.45
CA GLU A 135 26.65 9.42 -11.04
C GLU A 135 26.79 9.61 -9.52
N GLU A 136 27.15 10.82 -9.11
CA GLU A 136 27.17 11.21 -7.70
C GLU A 136 25.76 11.67 -7.29
N LYS A 137 25.14 10.94 -6.37
CA LYS A 137 23.79 11.22 -5.86
C LYS A 137 23.79 11.18 -4.34
N SER A 138 22.93 11.98 -3.71
CA SER A 138 22.66 11.85 -2.29
C SER A 138 21.92 10.54 -1.99
N GLY A 139 22.07 10.04 -0.76
CA GLY A 139 21.37 8.85 -0.29
C GLY A 139 19.85 8.95 -0.37
N VAL A 140 19.31 10.15 -0.15
CA VAL A 140 17.87 10.44 -0.32
C VAL A 140 17.43 10.30 -1.77
N ASN A 141 18.21 10.79 -2.72
CA ASN A 141 17.89 10.66 -4.14
C ASN A 141 17.98 9.20 -4.61
N LEU A 142 18.95 8.43 -4.11
CA LEU A 142 19.03 7.01 -4.41
C LEU A 142 17.89 6.20 -3.79
N ARG A 143 17.46 6.54 -2.57
CA ARG A 143 16.25 5.95 -1.99
C ARG A 143 15.05 6.19 -2.90
N LYS A 144 14.87 7.42 -3.40
CA LYS A 144 13.79 7.75 -4.34
C LYS A 144 13.86 6.90 -5.60
N ASP A 145 15.05 6.71 -6.18
CA ASP A 145 15.24 5.84 -7.36
C ASP A 145 14.89 4.37 -7.05
N VAL A 146 15.29 3.86 -5.88
CA VAL A 146 14.98 2.50 -5.42
C VAL A 146 13.48 2.29 -5.23
N ILE A 147 12.81 3.19 -4.52
CA ILE A 147 11.35 3.16 -4.31
C ILE A 147 10.64 3.21 -5.67
N THR A 148 11.09 4.10 -6.58
CA THR A 148 10.52 4.22 -7.92
C THR A 148 10.63 2.92 -8.71
N THR A 149 11.78 2.23 -8.58
CA THR A 149 12.07 0.96 -9.24
C THR A 149 11.26 -0.19 -8.64
N LEU A 150 11.01 -0.18 -7.33
CA LEU A 150 10.22 -1.20 -6.64
C LEU A 150 8.72 -1.10 -6.92
N ILE A 151 8.25 0.07 -7.34
CA ILE A 151 6.84 0.30 -7.66
C ILE A 151 6.71 0.46 -9.19
N SER A 152 7.56 -0.20 -9.97
CA SER A 152 7.43 -0.24 -11.43
C SER A 152 6.28 -1.15 -11.84
N ASP A 153 5.76 -0.95 -13.07
CA ASP A 153 4.59 -1.65 -13.61
C ASP A 153 4.66 -3.20 -13.53
N ASP A 154 5.86 -3.79 -13.39
CA ASP A 154 6.10 -5.24 -13.37
C ASP A 154 6.00 -5.93 -11.98
N VAL A 155 5.67 -5.21 -10.90
CA VAL A 155 5.71 -5.77 -9.53
C VAL A 155 4.37 -6.36 -9.08
N ASN A 156 4.42 -7.49 -8.37
CA ASN A 156 3.26 -8.20 -7.82
C ASN A 156 2.51 -7.36 -6.76
N ILE A 157 1.18 -7.31 -6.85
CA ILE A 157 0.30 -6.55 -5.95
C ILE A 157 0.48 -6.96 -4.48
N SER A 158 0.60 -8.26 -4.17
CA SER A 158 0.78 -8.74 -2.79
C SER A 158 2.09 -8.21 -2.19
N CYS A 159 3.16 -8.19 -2.99
CA CYS A 159 4.45 -7.59 -2.64
C CYS A 159 4.32 -6.06 -2.43
N ILE A 160 3.49 -5.37 -3.22
CA ILE A 160 3.26 -3.92 -3.06
C ILE A 160 2.60 -3.61 -1.71
N VAL A 161 1.58 -4.38 -1.29
CA VAL A 161 0.91 -4.17 0.01
C VAL A 161 1.89 -4.28 1.17
N GLU A 162 2.72 -5.32 1.15
CA GLU A 162 3.77 -5.56 2.13
C GLU A 162 4.81 -4.44 2.13
N LEU A 163 5.30 -4.04 0.95
CA LEU A 163 6.24 -2.91 0.82
C LEU A 163 5.64 -1.61 1.38
N VAL A 164 4.40 -1.28 1.04
CA VAL A 164 3.71 -0.07 1.54
C VAL A 164 3.62 -0.07 3.06
N SER A 165 3.31 -1.22 3.66
CA SER A 165 3.26 -1.34 5.12
C SER A 165 4.60 -1.01 5.78
N SER A 166 5.72 -1.42 5.15
CA SER A 166 7.08 -1.18 5.64
C SER A 166 7.55 0.27 5.41
N LEU A 167 7.10 0.89 4.32
CA LEU A 167 7.38 2.30 3.99
C LEU A 167 6.66 3.27 4.92
N LYS A 168 5.57 2.85 5.57
CA LYS A 168 4.88 3.64 6.58
C LYS A 168 5.80 4.05 7.73
N ASP A 169 6.82 3.27 8.07
CA ASP A 169 7.73 3.59 9.18
C ASP A 169 8.93 4.44 8.74
N ILE A 170 9.02 4.79 7.45
CA ILE A 170 10.10 5.61 6.88
C ILE A 170 9.60 7.05 6.66
N ASP A 171 10.47 8.03 6.89
CA ASP A 171 10.22 9.43 6.57
C ASP A 171 10.46 9.70 5.08
N LEU A 172 9.37 9.56 4.32
CA LEU A 172 9.30 9.85 2.89
C LEU A 172 9.10 11.35 2.66
N SER A 173 9.81 11.89 1.66
CA SER A 173 9.59 13.25 1.17
C SER A 173 8.22 13.40 0.50
N GLU A 174 7.74 14.65 0.35
CA GLU A 174 6.46 14.91 -0.31
C GLU A 174 6.43 14.36 -1.75
N ASP A 175 7.52 14.50 -2.50
CA ASP A 175 7.63 13.97 -3.85
C ASP A 175 7.56 12.44 -3.90
N GLU A 176 8.23 11.74 -2.99
CA GLU A 176 8.20 10.28 -2.89
C GLU A 176 6.78 9.80 -2.54
N MET A 177 6.12 10.47 -1.59
CA MET A 177 4.75 10.19 -1.20
C MET A 177 3.76 10.41 -2.34
N LYS A 178 3.94 11.49 -3.11
CA LYS A 178 3.13 11.77 -4.29
C LYS A 178 3.28 10.67 -5.34
N LEU A 179 4.53 10.34 -5.71
CA LEU A 179 4.83 9.32 -6.71
C LEU A 179 4.28 7.94 -6.30
N LEU A 180 4.47 7.57 -5.03
CA LEU A 180 3.95 6.34 -4.44
C LEU A 180 2.41 6.33 -4.51
N THR A 181 1.76 7.41 -4.10
CA THR A 181 0.29 7.53 -4.13
C THR A 181 -0.26 7.40 -5.54
N GLU A 182 0.31 8.11 -6.52
CA GLU A 182 -0.14 8.06 -7.92
C GLU A 182 0.01 6.65 -8.51
N LYS A 183 1.13 5.99 -8.24
CA LYS A 183 1.36 4.61 -8.69
C LYS A 183 0.39 3.62 -8.03
N LEU A 184 0.19 3.69 -6.72
CA LEU A 184 -0.74 2.80 -6.02
C LEU A 184 -2.17 2.96 -6.55
N LEU A 185 -2.61 4.19 -6.81
CA LEU A 185 -3.92 4.45 -7.42
C LEU A 185 -4.05 3.86 -8.83
N LYS A 186 -2.97 3.80 -9.61
CA LYS A 186 -2.96 3.20 -10.96
C LYS A 186 -3.20 1.68 -10.92
N TYR A 187 -2.74 0.98 -9.88
CA TYR A 187 -2.96 -0.46 -9.72
C TYR A 187 -4.35 -0.83 -9.23
N LEU A 188 -5.09 0.14 -8.67
CA LEU A 188 -6.38 -0.12 -8.02
C LEU A 188 -7.37 -0.92 -8.90
N PRO A 189 -7.47 -0.70 -10.24
CA PRO A 189 -8.30 -1.51 -11.12
C PRO A 189 -7.82 -2.94 -11.40
N SER A 190 -6.55 -3.26 -11.14
CA SER A 190 -5.97 -4.61 -11.35
C SER A 190 -6.01 -5.49 -10.11
N ILE A 191 -6.51 -4.98 -8.98
CA ILE A 191 -6.56 -5.70 -7.71
C ILE A 191 -7.83 -6.55 -7.65
N GLU A 192 -7.69 -7.78 -7.17
CA GLU A 192 -8.84 -8.66 -6.92
C GLU A 192 -9.77 -8.06 -5.87
N LEU A 193 -11.09 -8.22 -6.05
CA LEU A 193 -12.11 -7.62 -5.17
C LEU A 193 -11.94 -8.02 -3.69
N ILE A 194 -11.39 -9.21 -3.42
CA ILE A 194 -11.14 -9.73 -2.06
C ILE A 194 -9.96 -9.01 -1.39
N GLU A 195 -8.92 -8.68 -2.16
CA GLU A 195 -7.72 -8.01 -1.65
C GLU A 195 -7.87 -6.48 -1.58
N LEU A 196 -8.81 -5.94 -2.35
CA LEU A 196 -9.06 -4.51 -2.50
C LEU A 196 -9.22 -3.75 -1.16
N PRO A 197 -9.99 -4.24 -0.17
CA PRO A 197 -10.14 -3.52 1.09
C PRO A 197 -8.81 -3.41 1.85
N SER A 198 -8.07 -4.50 1.98
CA SER A 198 -6.76 -4.52 2.63
C SER A 198 -5.78 -3.56 1.97
N TYR A 199 -5.77 -3.52 0.63
CA TYR A 199 -4.96 -2.59 -0.14
C TYR A 199 -5.32 -1.12 0.16
N ILE A 200 -6.60 -0.76 0.07
CA ILE A 200 -7.08 0.60 0.33
C ILE A 200 -6.79 1.00 1.77
N TYR A 201 -6.94 0.11 2.74
CA TYR A 201 -6.60 0.38 4.13
C TYR A 201 -5.12 0.73 4.31
N GLN A 202 -4.20 -0.01 3.67
CA GLN A 202 -2.78 0.34 3.70
C GLN A 202 -2.51 1.71 3.05
N MET A 203 -3.18 2.05 1.95
CA MET A 203 -3.09 3.39 1.36
C MET A 203 -3.59 4.48 2.29
N LEU A 204 -4.70 4.26 3.01
CA LEU A 204 -5.24 5.21 3.97
C LEU A 204 -4.26 5.42 5.14
N LEU A 205 -3.68 4.34 5.67
CA LEU A 205 -2.65 4.41 6.70
C LEU A 205 -1.42 5.18 6.24
N LEU A 206 -0.95 4.95 5.01
CA LEU A 206 0.15 5.70 4.41
C LEU A 206 -0.21 7.19 4.25
N SER A 207 -1.43 7.49 3.81
CA SER A 207 -1.90 8.85 3.59
C SER A 207 -2.05 9.69 4.88
N SER A 208 -2.10 9.03 6.05
CA SER A 208 -2.13 9.72 7.34
C SER A 208 -0.92 10.63 7.55
N LYS A 209 0.19 10.41 6.85
CA LYS A 209 1.35 11.31 6.83
C LYS A 209 1.17 12.49 5.88
N SER A 210 0.71 12.26 4.65
CA SER A 210 0.51 13.28 3.61
C SER A 210 -0.40 12.80 2.48
N HIS A 211 -0.84 13.70 1.59
CA HIS A 211 -1.60 13.36 0.36
C HIS A 211 -2.96 12.65 0.56
N ARG A 212 -3.60 12.80 1.73
CA ARG A 212 -4.95 12.28 2.05
C ARG A 212 -5.98 12.56 0.95
N GLN A 213 -6.04 13.80 0.48
CA GLN A 213 -7.02 14.22 -0.52
C GLN A 213 -6.85 13.47 -1.86
N THR A 214 -5.60 13.22 -2.27
CA THR A 214 -5.30 12.47 -3.51
C THR A 214 -5.75 11.02 -3.39
N VAL A 215 -5.43 10.35 -2.28
CA VAL A 215 -5.85 8.96 -2.01
C VAL A 215 -7.38 8.86 -1.99
N LEU A 216 -8.05 9.71 -1.20
CA LEU A 216 -9.50 9.70 -1.09
C LEU A 216 -10.18 10.01 -2.44
N SER A 217 -9.65 10.96 -3.20
CA SER A 217 -10.16 11.29 -4.54
C SER A 217 -9.99 10.13 -5.51
N GLY A 218 -8.87 9.42 -5.46
CA GLY A 218 -8.60 8.26 -6.31
C GLY A 218 -9.52 7.08 -5.98
N VAL A 219 -9.66 6.75 -4.70
CA VAL A 219 -10.59 5.71 -4.22
C VAL A 219 -12.03 6.05 -4.62
N LEU A 220 -12.47 7.29 -4.38
CA LEU A 220 -13.81 7.75 -4.75
C LEU A 220 -14.03 7.66 -6.26
N SER A 221 -13.06 8.09 -7.07
CA SER A 221 -13.15 8.05 -8.53
C SER A 221 -13.24 6.61 -9.06
N TYR A 222 -12.49 5.68 -8.45
CA TYR A 222 -12.56 4.27 -8.80
C TYR A 222 -13.96 3.69 -8.59
N PHE A 223 -14.52 3.83 -7.39
CA PHE A 223 -15.85 3.27 -7.10
C PHE A 223 -16.95 3.97 -7.90
N ILE A 224 -16.86 5.28 -8.14
CA ILE A 224 -17.76 5.99 -9.06
C ILE A 224 -17.72 5.37 -10.47
N GLN A 225 -16.52 5.05 -10.97
CA GLN A 225 -16.35 4.44 -12.28
C GLN A 225 -16.93 3.03 -12.33
N GLN A 226 -16.73 2.24 -11.27
CA GLN A 226 -17.27 0.88 -11.19
C GLN A 226 -18.80 0.88 -11.06
N ASP A 227 -19.38 1.71 -10.19
CA ASP A 227 -20.83 1.89 -10.08
C ASP A 227 -21.46 2.30 -11.43
N SER A 228 -20.80 3.22 -12.16
CA SER A 228 -21.24 3.63 -13.50
C SER A 228 -21.18 2.50 -14.53
N ARG A 229 -20.28 1.52 -14.38
CA ARG A 229 -20.19 0.34 -15.25
C ARG A 229 -21.31 -0.65 -14.96
N PHE A 230 -21.61 -0.91 -13.69
CA PHE A 230 -22.74 -1.75 -13.29
C PHE A 230 -24.08 -1.18 -13.76
N GLN A 231 -24.28 0.13 -13.62
CA GLN A 231 -25.49 0.80 -14.15
C GLN A 231 -25.65 0.68 -15.68
N ARG A 232 -24.55 0.60 -16.44
CA ARG A 232 -24.64 0.39 -17.90
C ARG A 232 -24.98 -1.05 -18.25
N LYS A 233 -24.40 -2.02 -17.54
CA LYS A 233 -24.71 -3.44 -17.70
C LYS A 233 -26.17 -3.78 -17.41
N GLU A 234 -26.82 -3.09 -16.46
CA GLU A 234 -28.26 -3.27 -16.21
C GLU A 234 -29.16 -2.70 -17.33
N ASN A 235 -28.69 -1.69 -18.06
CA ASN A 235 -29.46 -1.04 -19.13
C ASN A 235 -29.31 -1.72 -20.50
N GLU A 236 -28.21 -2.46 -20.69
CA GLU A 236 -27.99 -3.32 -21.85
C GLU A 236 -28.42 -4.74 -21.43
N GLU A 237 -29.61 -5.19 -21.84
CA GLU A 237 -30.17 -6.53 -21.56
C GLU A 237 -29.29 -7.69 -22.13
N SER A 238 -28.05 -7.85 -21.66
CA SER A 238 -27.22 -9.00 -21.99
C SER A 238 -27.59 -10.16 -21.08
N GLU A 239 -28.22 -11.18 -21.66
CA GLU A 239 -28.64 -12.48 -21.09
C GLU A 239 -27.50 -13.33 -20.49
N ASP A 240 -26.33 -12.77 -20.21
CA ASP A 240 -25.23 -13.50 -19.60
C ASP A 240 -25.38 -13.49 -18.07
N LEU A 241 -26.19 -14.43 -17.59
CA LEU A 241 -26.43 -14.81 -16.17
C LEU A 241 -25.15 -15.30 -15.42
N ILE A 242 -23.96 -14.84 -15.81
CA ILE A 242 -22.67 -15.32 -15.28
C ILE A 242 -22.04 -14.36 -14.25
N ASP A 243 -22.54 -13.11 -14.08
CA ASP A 243 -21.84 -12.07 -13.29
C ASP A 243 -22.43 -11.77 -11.89
N ASN A 244 -23.50 -12.45 -11.46
CA ASN A 244 -24.14 -12.18 -10.15
C ASN A 244 -23.18 -12.42 -8.96
N GLY A 245 -22.20 -13.30 -9.11
CA GLY A 245 -21.19 -13.58 -8.07
C GLY A 245 -20.23 -12.40 -7.85
N ASP A 246 -19.75 -11.80 -8.95
CA ASP A 246 -18.79 -10.69 -8.90
C ASP A 246 -19.45 -9.39 -8.45
N GLU A 247 -20.73 -9.18 -8.77
CA GLU A 247 -21.48 -8.03 -8.23
C GLU A 247 -21.68 -8.14 -6.71
N VAL A 248 -22.09 -9.30 -6.18
CA VAL A 248 -22.23 -9.51 -4.73
C VAL A 248 -20.88 -9.32 -4.04
N LEU A 249 -19.80 -9.90 -4.59
CA LEU A 249 -18.46 -9.75 -4.07
C LEU A 249 -18.00 -8.28 -4.09
N TYR A 250 -18.30 -7.56 -5.17
CA TYR A 250 -18.02 -6.13 -5.29
C TYR A 250 -18.75 -5.34 -4.21
N ARG A 251 -20.06 -5.57 -4.00
CA ARG A 251 -20.83 -4.88 -2.94
C ARG A 251 -20.32 -5.20 -1.54
N GLN A 252 -19.87 -6.43 -1.28
CA GLN A 252 -19.24 -6.80 -0.01
C GLN A 252 -17.88 -6.09 0.19
N SER A 253 -17.06 -6.04 -0.85
CA SER A 253 -15.78 -5.32 -0.85
C SER A 253 -16.00 -3.82 -0.64
N GLU A 254 -16.97 -3.24 -1.34
CA GLU A 254 -17.43 -1.86 -1.21
C GLU A 254 -17.82 -1.53 0.25
N GLY A 255 -18.67 -2.35 0.87
CA GLY A 255 -19.06 -2.19 2.27
C GLY A 255 -17.87 -2.26 3.24
N THR A 256 -16.91 -3.15 2.98
CA THR A 256 -15.68 -3.27 3.78
C THR A 256 -14.80 -2.03 3.64
N VAL A 257 -14.66 -1.49 2.42
CA VAL A 257 -13.92 -0.24 2.18
C VAL A 257 -14.57 0.95 2.89
N ILE A 258 -15.90 1.05 2.86
CA ILE A 258 -16.64 2.09 3.59
C ILE A 258 -16.39 1.97 5.11
N LEU A 259 -16.40 0.76 5.64
CA LEU A 259 -16.06 0.51 7.04
C LEU A 259 -14.62 0.95 7.35
N MET A 260 -13.65 0.60 6.51
CA MET A 260 -12.25 1.00 6.66
C MET A 260 -12.05 2.52 6.60
N LEU A 261 -12.81 3.22 5.74
CA LEU A 261 -12.84 4.69 5.71
C LEU A 261 -13.36 5.27 7.03
N SER A 262 -14.46 4.71 7.56
CA SER A 262 -15.03 5.14 8.83
C SER A 262 -14.07 4.92 10.00
N VAL A 263 -13.46 3.73 10.08
CA VAL A 263 -12.44 3.40 11.08
C VAL A 263 -11.24 4.34 10.95
N SER A 264 -10.73 4.57 9.74
CA SER A 264 -9.60 5.48 9.51
C SER A 264 -9.95 6.91 9.91
N SER A 265 -11.16 7.39 9.62
CA SER A 265 -11.62 8.72 10.04
C SER A 265 -11.82 8.85 11.55
N ARG A 266 -12.09 7.76 12.28
CA ARG A 266 -12.13 7.78 13.75
C ARG A 266 -10.72 7.96 14.34
N HIS A 267 -9.69 7.41 13.70
CA HIS A 267 -8.30 7.54 14.12
C HIS A 267 -7.67 8.87 13.69
N ASP A 268 -7.93 9.32 12.45
CA ASP A 268 -7.48 10.60 11.91
C ASP A 268 -8.69 11.42 11.41
N GLN A 269 -9.12 12.39 12.21
CA GLN A 269 -10.26 13.26 11.88
C GLN A 269 -10.05 14.07 10.58
N ASN A 270 -8.80 14.25 10.13
CA ASN A 270 -8.54 14.98 8.89
C ASN A 270 -9.00 14.21 7.66
N ILE A 271 -9.04 12.87 7.71
CA ILE A 271 -9.57 12.04 6.61
C ILE A 271 -11.03 12.41 6.35
N GLY A 272 -11.84 12.50 7.41
CA GLY A 272 -13.24 12.88 7.31
C GLY A 272 -13.45 14.30 6.76
N LYS A 273 -12.64 15.27 7.22
CA LYS A 273 -12.68 16.65 6.72
C LYS A 273 -12.31 16.74 5.23
N GLU A 274 -11.23 16.06 4.83
CA GLU A 274 -10.81 16.02 3.42
C GLU A 274 -11.85 15.34 2.54
N PHE A 275 -12.50 14.27 3.03
CA PHE A 275 -13.61 13.64 2.32
C PHE A 275 -14.79 14.61 2.15
N ALA A 276 -15.14 15.39 3.18
CA ALA A 276 -16.21 16.38 3.10
C ALA A 276 -15.91 17.46 2.04
N ILE A 277 -14.66 17.90 1.95
CA ILE A 277 -14.20 18.82 0.91
C ILE A 277 -14.36 18.20 -0.48
N LEU A 278 -14.06 16.91 -0.66
CA LEU A 278 -14.24 16.21 -1.93
C LEU A 278 -15.72 16.12 -2.34
N ILE A 279 -16.60 15.72 -1.42
CA ILE A 279 -18.05 15.68 -1.69
C ILE A 279 -18.59 17.08 -2.01
N LYS A 280 -18.14 18.11 -1.29
CA LYS A 280 -18.48 19.50 -1.58
C LYS A 280 -18.04 19.94 -2.98
N LYS A 281 -16.88 19.49 -3.48
CA LYS A 281 -16.45 19.75 -4.87
C LYS A 281 -17.36 19.05 -5.88
N LEU A 282 -17.91 17.89 -5.55
CA LEU A 282 -18.83 17.12 -6.39
C LEU A 282 -20.29 17.59 -6.32
N GLN A 283 -20.64 18.55 -5.45
CA GLN A 283 -22.02 18.97 -5.22
C GLN A 283 -22.79 19.44 -6.47
N HIS A 284 -22.07 19.91 -7.49
CA HIS A 284 -22.67 20.35 -8.77
C HIS A 284 -22.96 19.18 -9.72
N LYS A 285 -22.42 17.99 -9.44
CA LYS A 285 -22.65 16.73 -10.15
C LYS A 285 -23.35 15.76 -9.20
N ALA A 286 -24.60 16.09 -8.85
CA ALA A 286 -25.36 15.31 -7.88
C ALA A 286 -25.48 13.83 -8.26
N GLU A 287 -25.53 13.51 -9.56
CA GLU A 287 -25.52 12.13 -10.05
C GLU A 287 -24.36 11.31 -9.48
N LEU A 288 -23.17 11.89 -9.32
CA LEU A 288 -21.98 11.22 -8.78
C LEU A 288 -21.99 11.14 -7.25
N VAL A 289 -22.59 12.14 -6.59
CA VAL A 289 -22.72 12.19 -5.12
C VAL A 289 -23.70 11.14 -4.63
N PHE A 290 -24.77 10.89 -5.40
CA PHE A 290 -25.82 9.93 -5.06
C PHE A 290 -25.59 8.52 -5.64
N LEU A 291 -24.44 8.25 -6.27
CA LEU A 291 -24.04 6.87 -6.59
C LEU A 291 -23.91 6.03 -5.31
N PRO A 292 -24.17 4.71 -5.39
CA PRO A 292 -24.16 3.80 -4.24
C PRO A 292 -22.97 4.01 -3.29
N PHE A 293 -21.74 3.97 -3.80
CA PHE A 293 -20.56 4.11 -2.96
C PHE A 293 -20.43 5.50 -2.35
N SER A 294 -20.51 6.55 -3.17
CA SER A 294 -20.36 7.94 -2.74
C SER A 294 -21.36 8.28 -1.63
N PHE A 295 -22.61 7.87 -1.82
CA PHE A 295 -23.70 8.15 -0.89
C PHE A 295 -23.54 7.35 0.41
N ALA A 296 -23.30 6.03 0.31
CA ALA A 296 -23.12 5.17 1.47
C ALA A 296 -21.87 5.58 2.29
N ALA A 297 -20.75 5.91 1.63
CA ALA A 297 -19.55 6.42 2.29
C ALA A 297 -19.81 7.75 3.01
N THR A 298 -20.52 8.69 2.36
CA THR A 298 -20.88 9.98 2.96
C THR A 298 -21.76 9.78 4.20
N LEU A 299 -22.77 8.89 4.13
CA LEU A 299 -23.64 8.59 5.27
C LEU A 299 -22.87 7.91 6.41
N SER A 300 -22.02 6.93 6.09
CA SER A 300 -21.19 6.24 7.07
C SER A 300 -20.26 7.22 7.82
N LEU A 301 -19.59 8.12 7.08
CA LEU A 301 -18.72 9.14 7.67
C LEU A 301 -19.49 10.22 8.44
N SER A 302 -20.75 10.48 8.09
CA SER A 302 -21.62 11.44 8.80
C SER A 302 -22.04 10.96 10.19
N GLN A 303 -21.91 9.66 10.48
CA GLN A 303 -22.16 9.12 11.81
C GLN A 303 -21.19 9.74 12.84
N ILE A 304 -19.96 10.04 12.42
CA ILE A 304 -18.96 10.74 13.22
C ILE A 304 -19.38 12.20 13.40
N HIS A 305 -19.59 12.62 14.66
CA HIS A 305 -20.14 13.94 14.98
C HIS A 305 -19.37 15.11 14.35
N SER A 306 -18.04 15.03 14.26
CA SER A 306 -17.20 16.11 13.70
C SER A 306 -17.46 16.39 12.22
N ASN A 307 -17.91 15.39 11.46
CA ASN A 307 -18.09 15.51 10.00
C ASN A 307 -19.56 15.66 9.61
N ARG A 308 -20.48 15.47 10.56
CA ARG A 308 -21.91 15.34 10.31
C ARG A 308 -22.48 16.54 9.56
N GLU A 309 -22.26 17.74 10.08
CA GLU A 309 -22.86 18.96 9.52
C GLU A 309 -22.37 19.21 8.10
N ASP A 310 -21.06 19.16 7.86
CA ASP A 310 -20.45 19.41 6.55
C ASP A 310 -20.93 18.40 5.48
N MET A 311 -21.04 17.12 5.84
CA MET A 311 -21.52 16.07 4.93
C MET A 311 -23.00 16.26 4.59
N PHE A 312 -23.86 16.47 5.60
CA PHE A 312 -25.29 16.66 5.38
C PHE A 312 -25.59 17.95 4.61
N ASP A 313 -24.86 19.03 4.88
CA ASP A 313 -25.02 20.27 4.13
C ASP A 313 -24.59 20.12 2.67
N SER A 314 -23.54 19.34 2.40
CA SER A 314 -23.12 19.02 1.02
C SER A 314 -24.17 18.18 0.29
N LEU A 315 -24.78 17.19 0.95
CA LEU A 315 -25.89 16.40 0.38
C LEU A 315 -27.12 17.28 0.11
N LYS A 316 -27.54 18.11 1.07
CA LYS A 316 -28.68 19.03 0.92
C LYS A 316 -28.47 20.02 -0.22
N LYS A 317 -27.25 20.58 -0.35
CA LYS A 317 -26.90 21.49 -1.44
C LYS A 317 -26.96 20.77 -2.79
N SER A 318 -26.43 19.54 -2.89
CA SER A 318 -26.48 18.73 -4.11
C SER A 318 -27.92 18.45 -4.56
N LEU A 319 -28.81 18.11 -3.61
CA LEU A 319 -30.23 17.90 -3.89
C LEU A 319 -30.92 19.20 -4.33
N SER A 320 -30.64 20.31 -3.63
CA SER A 320 -31.21 21.63 -3.94
C SER A 320 -30.81 22.10 -5.35
N VAL A 321 -29.54 21.94 -5.71
CA VAL A 321 -29.02 22.27 -7.05
C VAL A 321 -29.74 21.45 -8.13
N THR A 322 -29.95 20.16 -7.88
CA THR A 322 -30.62 19.29 -8.86
C THR A 322 -32.10 19.64 -9.03
N TYR A 323 -32.79 19.93 -7.93
CA TYR A 323 -34.19 20.36 -7.99
C TYR A 323 -34.33 21.70 -8.74
N GLN A 324 -33.46 22.67 -8.46
CA GLN A 324 -33.42 23.94 -9.18
C GLN A 324 -33.11 23.74 -10.68
N LEU A 325 -32.22 22.82 -11.03
CA LEU A 325 -31.89 22.49 -12.42
C LEU A 325 -33.09 21.85 -13.15
N LYS A 326 -33.77 20.90 -12.50
CA LYS A 326 -34.98 20.27 -13.02
C LYS A 326 -36.07 21.30 -13.30
N SER A 327 -36.33 22.19 -12.34
CA SER A 327 -37.27 23.30 -12.49
C SER A 327 -36.90 24.22 -13.66
N LYS A 328 -35.64 24.69 -13.75
CA LYS A 328 -35.18 25.54 -14.87
C LYS A 328 -35.36 24.88 -16.24
N ARG A 329 -35.23 23.56 -16.33
CA ARG A 329 -35.40 22.78 -17.56
C ARG A 329 -36.86 22.57 -17.97
N GLU A 330 -37.79 22.68 -17.02
CA GLU A 330 -39.23 22.72 -17.31
C GLU A 330 -39.61 24.04 -17.98
N PHE A 331 -39.03 25.17 -17.53
CA PHE A 331 -39.35 26.51 -18.01
C PHE A 331 -38.54 26.99 -19.23
N SER A 332 -37.46 26.31 -19.63
CA SER A 332 -36.59 26.75 -20.73
C SER A 332 -36.26 25.62 -21.71
N LEU A 333 -36.59 25.85 -22.99
CA LEU A 333 -36.21 24.96 -24.09
C LEU A 333 -34.70 24.97 -24.35
N TRP A 334 -34.05 26.13 -24.25
CA TRP A 334 -32.59 26.25 -24.41
C TRP A 334 -31.83 25.41 -23.37
N VAL A 335 -32.26 25.44 -22.09
CA VAL A 335 -31.66 24.60 -21.04
C VAL A 335 -31.88 23.12 -21.30
N ARG A 336 -33.02 22.76 -21.90
CA ARG A 336 -33.35 21.37 -22.24
C ARG A 336 -32.47 20.80 -23.35
N GLU A 337 -32.05 21.64 -24.30
CA GLU A 337 -31.15 21.30 -25.39
C GLU A 337 -29.67 21.29 -24.96
N MET A 338 -29.26 22.23 -24.11
CA MET A 338 -27.84 22.39 -23.72
C MET A 338 -27.41 21.47 -22.56
N ILE A 339 -28.34 21.00 -21.72
CA ILE A 339 -28.03 20.18 -20.54
C ILE A 339 -28.70 18.80 -20.68
N PRO A 340 -27.93 17.69 -20.66
CA PRO A 340 -28.46 16.33 -20.69
C PRO A 340 -29.46 16.06 -19.55
N ARG A 341 -30.34 15.06 -19.74
CA ARG A 341 -31.17 14.57 -18.63
C ARG A 341 -30.26 13.98 -17.56
N SER A 342 -30.28 14.55 -16.37
CA SER A 342 -29.70 13.90 -15.20
C SER A 342 -30.55 12.68 -14.81
N PRO A 343 -29.94 11.60 -14.29
CA PRO A 343 -30.69 10.47 -13.73
C PRO A 343 -31.59 10.93 -12.57
N ASP A 344 -32.65 10.17 -12.30
CA ASP A 344 -33.52 10.45 -11.15
C ASP A 344 -32.78 10.13 -9.86
N ILE A 345 -32.53 11.16 -9.03
CA ILE A 345 -31.88 11.01 -7.73
C ILE A 345 -32.63 10.02 -6.84
N VAL A 346 -33.96 9.97 -6.94
CA VAL A 346 -34.76 9.06 -6.12
C VAL A 346 -34.43 7.61 -6.47
N GLU A 347 -34.24 7.30 -7.74
CA GLU A 347 -33.82 5.96 -8.17
C GLU A 347 -32.38 5.67 -7.75
N LEU A 348 -31.46 6.63 -7.85
CA LEU A 348 -30.09 6.46 -7.36
C LEU A 348 -30.02 6.19 -5.85
N VAL A 349 -30.83 6.90 -5.05
CA VAL A 349 -30.93 6.68 -3.61
C VAL A 349 -31.57 5.33 -3.29
N LYS A 350 -32.62 4.94 -4.03
CA LYS A 350 -33.22 3.60 -3.90
C LYS A 350 -32.19 2.52 -4.20
N GLU A 351 -31.35 2.73 -5.21
CA GLU A 351 -30.30 1.78 -5.58
C GLU A 351 -29.22 1.69 -4.50
N ALA A 352 -28.78 2.81 -3.95
CA ALA A 352 -27.88 2.83 -2.80
C ALA A 352 -28.47 2.11 -1.56
N ILE A 353 -29.79 2.15 -1.38
CA ILE A 353 -30.49 1.42 -0.30
C ILE A 353 -30.62 -0.07 -0.62
N ARG A 354 -30.71 -0.46 -1.90
CA ARG A 354 -30.70 -1.87 -2.30
C ARG A 354 -29.32 -2.47 -2.15
N SER A 355 -28.29 -1.76 -2.59
CA SER A 355 -26.89 -2.19 -2.45
C SER A 355 -26.51 -2.34 -0.97
N SER A 356 -27.04 -1.50 -0.07
CA SER A 356 -26.81 -1.64 1.36
C SER A 356 -27.30 -2.97 1.93
N LYS A 357 -28.41 -3.54 1.45
CA LYS A 357 -28.90 -4.85 1.91
C LYS A 357 -27.95 -6.00 1.58
N SER A 358 -27.19 -5.87 0.50
CA SER A 358 -26.12 -6.83 0.14
C SER A 358 -24.89 -6.66 1.06
N MET A 359 -24.71 -5.47 1.64
CA MET A 359 -23.65 -5.14 2.61
C MET A 359 -24.00 -5.48 4.08
N ASP A 360 -25.25 -5.85 4.39
CA ASP A 360 -25.77 -6.05 5.75
C ASP A 360 -25.13 -7.24 6.51
N GLY A 361 -24.32 -8.07 5.84
CA GLY A 361 -23.46 -9.04 6.51
C GLY A 361 -22.30 -8.42 7.30
N ILE A 362 -21.95 -7.14 7.04
CA ILE A 362 -20.72 -6.49 7.56
C ILE A 362 -21.03 -5.13 8.23
N MET A 363 -22.10 -4.42 7.82
CA MET A 363 -22.33 -3.03 8.23
C MET A 363 -23.09 -2.80 9.56
N PHE A 364 -23.54 -3.85 10.25
CA PHE A 364 -24.25 -3.70 11.52
C PHE A 364 -23.57 -4.45 12.67
N VAL A 365 -22.34 -4.05 13.01
CA VAL A 365 -21.93 -4.16 14.42
C VAL A 365 -22.68 -3.07 15.16
N LYS A 366 -23.84 -3.45 15.72
CA LYS A 366 -24.53 -2.66 16.73
C LYS A 366 -23.56 -2.45 17.90
N ASP A 367 -23.22 -1.21 18.17
CA ASP A 367 -22.84 -0.79 19.52
C ASP A 367 -24.02 -1.03 20.49
#